data_AF-A0A8T5EJ91-F1
#
_entry.id   AF-A0A8T5EJ91-F1
#
_cell.length_a   1.000
_cell.length_b   1.000
_cell.length_c   1.000
_cell.angle_alpha   90.00
_cell.angle_beta   90.00
_cell.angle_gamma   90.00
#
_symmetry.space_group_name_H-M   'P 1'
#
loop_
_entity.id
_entity.type
_entity.pdbx_description
1 polymer ?
#
loop_
_entity_poly.entity_id
_entity_poly.type
_entity_poly.pdbx_seq_one_letter_code
_entity_poly.pdbx_strand_id
1 'polypeptide(L)' 'MNITAKHAVFASYPGDVETHFQINSDGSLAASMPLHGINGKIDSVVFDTKQNIVRTSSSEINYEYHIPKEILLRKL' A
#
# COMPACT_ATOMS: atom_id res chain seq x y z
N MET A 1 -6.36 -18.56 -10.88
CA MET A 1 -7.51 -17.94 -10.18
C MET A 1 -8.55 -19.01 -9.92
N ASN A 2 -8.97 -19.19 -8.67
CA ASN A 2 -10.05 -20.10 -8.29
C ASN A 2 -11.08 -19.32 -7.47
N ILE A 3 -12.33 -19.23 -7.94
CA ILE A 3 -13.41 -18.49 -7.29
C ILE A 3 -14.56 -19.46 -7.03
N THR A 4 -15.03 -19.52 -5.79
CA THR A 4 -16.17 -20.32 -5.37
C THR A 4 -17.16 -19.47 -4.58
N ALA A 5 -18.34 -20.03 -4.26
CA ALA A 5 -19.30 -19.39 -3.36
C ALA A 5 -18.77 -19.16 -1.93
N LYS A 6 -17.66 -19.80 -1.53
CA LYS A 6 -17.11 -19.72 -0.18
C LYS A 6 -15.81 -18.92 -0.08
N HIS A 7 -15.01 -18.85 -1.14
CA HIS A 7 -13.76 -18.10 -1.16
C HIS A 7 -13.26 -17.87 -2.59
N ALA A 8 -12.35 -16.92 -2.75
CA ALA A 8 -11.59 -16.69 -3.96
C ALA A 8 -10.08 -16.70 -3.65
N VAL A 9 -9.29 -17.34 -4.50
CA VAL A 9 -7.83 -17.41 -4.42
C VAL A 9 -7.23 -17.00 -5.75
N PHE A 10 -6.31 -16.05 -5.68
CA PHE A 10 -5.54 -15.53 -6.81
C PHE A 10 -4.07 -15.48 -6.39
N ALA A 11 -3.18 -15.78 -7.33
CA ALA A 11 -1.75 -15.61 -7.17
C ALA A 11 -1.21 -15.06 -8.50
N SER A 12 -0.28 -14.13 -8.42
CA SER A 12 0.44 -13.58 -9.56
C SER A 12 1.93 -13.92 -9.40
N TYR A 13 2.67 -14.03 -10.49
CA TYR A 13 4.12 -14.21 -10.40
C TYR A 13 4.75 -12.94 -9.84
N PRO A 14 5.81 -13.03 -9.01
CA PRO A 14 6.42 -11.84 -8.39
C PRO A 14 6.88 -10.77 -9.40
N GLY A 15 7.28 -11.16 -10.61
CA GLY A 15 7.67 -10.22 -11.67
C GLY A 15 6.51 -9.50 -12.34
N ASP A 16 5.29 -10.02 -12.19
CA ASP A 16 4.07 -9.50 -12.81
C ASP A 16 3.27 -8.61 -11.83
N VAL A 17 3.80 -8.37 -10.63
CA VAL A 17 3.18 -7.52 -9.60
C VAL A 17 4.09 -6.34 -9.30
N GLU A 18 3.60 -5.14 -9.59
CA GLU A 18 4.20 -3.92 -9.09
C GLU A 18 3.63 -3.61 -7.69
N THR A 19 4.52 -3.45 -6.72
CA THR A 19 4.20 -2.99 -5.36
C THR A 19 4.67 -1.56 -5.21
N HIS A 20 3.76 -0.61 -5.04
CA HIS A 20 4.10 0.79 -4.80
C HIS A 20 3.20 1.45 -3.76
N PHE A 21 3.73 2.51 -3.17
CA PHE A 21 3.02 3.44 -2.29
C PHE A 21 3.45 4.86 -2.68
N GLN A 22 2.50 5.67 -3.12
CA GLN A 22 2.77 7.00 -3.68
C GLN A 22 1.84 8.05 -3.06
N ILE A 23 2.43 9.16 -2.63
CA ILE A 23 1.71 10.36 -2.17
C ILE A 23 2.09 11.50 -3.10
N ASN A 24 1.09 12.16 -3.69
CA ASN A 24 1.28 13.30 -4.58
C ASN A 24 1.16 14.63 -3.80
N SER A 25 1.67 15.71 -4.39
CA SER A 25 1.64 17.05 -3.78
C SER A 25 0.24 17.64 -3.64
N ASP A 26 -0.73 17.13 -4.38
CA ASP A 26 -2.15 17.49 -4.28
C ASP A 26 -2.92 16.70 -3.21
N GLY A 27 -2.20 15.88 -2.44
CA GLY A 27 -2.76 15.02 -1.39
C GLY A 27 -3.39 13.73 -1.91
N SER A 28 -3.28 13.40 -3.20
CA SER A 28 -3.73 12.10 -3.71
C SER A 28 -2.78 10.98 -3.31
N LEU A 29 -3.37 9.87 -2.87
CA LEU A 29 -2.70 8.63 -2.48
C LEU A 29 -3.02 7.54 -3.52
N ALA A 30 -2.00 6.81 -3.96
CA ALA A 30 -2.14 5.60 -4.77
C ALA A 30 -1.24 4.50 -4.23
N ALA A 31 -1.80 3.30 -4.06
CA ALA A 31 -1.09 2.14 -3.58
C ALA A 31 -1.56 0.86 -4.29
N SER A 32 -0.62 -0.03 -4.59
CA SER A 32 -0.87 -1.34 -5.20
C SER A 32 -0.38 -2.47 -4.30
N MET A 33 -0.82 -3.70 -4.61
CA MET A 33 -0.50 -4.94 -3.87
C MET A 33 0.88 -4.93 -3.20
N PRO A 34 1.00 -5.30 -1.91
CA PRO A 34 0.02 -5.96 -1.06
C PRO A 34 -1.05 -5.01 -0.50
N LEU A 35 -0.95 -3.72 -0.83
CA LEU A 35 -1.89 -2.69 -0.43
C LEU A 35 -3.09 -2.81 -1.37
N HIS A 36 -4.23 -3.28 -0.85
CA HIS A 36 -5.50 -3.20 -1.58
C HIS A 36 -5.63 -1.81 -2.20
N GLY A 37 -6.16 -1.69 -3.43
CA GLY A 37 -6.17 -0.44 -4.18
C GLY A 37 -6.83 0.72 -3.43
N ILE A 38 -6.07 1.41 -2.59
CA ILE A 38 -6.48 2.59 -1.85
C ILE A 38 -6.22 3.75 -2.79
N ASN A 39 -7.31 4.35 -3.23
CA ASN A 39 -7.31 5.60 -3.99
C ASN A 39 -8.15 6.61 -3.23
N GLY A 40 -7.59 7.81 -3.01
CA GLY A 40 -8.34 8.92 -2.45
C GLY A 40 -7.43 10.06 -2.02
N LYS A 41 -8.03 11.08 -1.39
CA LYS A 41 -7.30 12.23 -0.84
C LYS A 41 -7.04 12.05 0.64
N ILE A 42 -5.83 12.41 1.05
CA ILE A 42 -5.40 12.40 2.44
C ILE A 42 -5.19 13.84 2.93
N ASP A 43 -5.56 14.09 4.18
CA ASP A 43 -5.40 15.40 4.82
C ASP A 43 -4.07 15.49 5.58
N SER A 44 -3.56 14.34 6.03
CA SER A 44 -2.28 14.28 6.74
C SER A 44 -1.51 12.98 6.51
N VAL A 45 -0.20 13.08 6.67
CA VAL A 45 0.75 11.98 6.61
C VAL A 45 1.75 12.08 7.77
N VAL A 46 2.08 10.94 8.38
CA VAL A 46 3.13 10.82 9.40
C VAL A 46 4.11 9.74 8.97
N PHE A 47 5.39 10.10 8.88
CA PHE A 47 6.50 9.17 8.61
C PHE A 47 7.17 8.77 9.92
N ASP A 48 7.02 7.51 10.33
CA ASP A 48 7.69 6.93 11.49
C ASP A 48 8.90 6.13 11.02
N THR A 49 10.05 6.79 11.01
CA THR A 49 11.31 6.21 10.54
C THR A 49 11.90 5.17 11.50
N LYS A 50 11.47 5.14 12.76
CA LYS A 50 11.94 4.14 13.73
C LYS A 50 11.26 2.79 13.49
N GLN A 51 9.98 2.83 13.15
CA GLN A 51 9.18 1.63 12.90
C GLN A 51 9.08 1.27 11.41
N ASN A 52 9.57 2.13 10.51
CA ASN A 52 9.36 2.04 9.06
C ASN A 52 7.87 2.00 8.69
N ILE A 53 7.11 2.92 9.28
CA ILE A 53 5.66 3.02 9.10
C ILE A 53 5.30 4.36 8.45
N VAL A 54 4.36 4.34 7.51
CA VAL A 54 3.70 5.54 6.99
C VAL A 54 2.24 5.51 7.39
N ARG A 55 1.77 6.55 8.07
CA ARG A 55 0.36 6.70 8.47
C ARG A 55 -0.28 7.81 7.64
N THR A 56 -1.45 7.55 7.08
CA THR A 56 -2.22 8.52 6.31
C THR A 56 -3.62 8.64 6.87
N SER A 57 -4.14 9.86 7.02
CA SER A 57 -5.51 10.05 7.46
C SER A 57 -6.26 11.16 6.71
N SER A 58 -7.57 10.97 6.57
CA SER A 58 -8.61 11.91 6.16
C SER A 58 -9.94 11.47 6.76
N SER A 59 -11.02 12.15 6.40
CA SER A 59 -12.39 11.73 6.76
C SER A 59 -12.80 10.37 6.16
N GLU A 60 -12.18 9.94 5.07
CA GLU A 60 -12.52 8.71 4.34
C GLU A 60 -11.43 7.63 4.42
N ILE A 61 -10.18 8.02 4.68
CA ILE A 61 -9.02 7.13 4.71
C ILE A 61 -8.40 7.21 6.09
N ASN A 62 -8.23 6.09 6.79
CA ASN A 62 -7.36 6.00 7.95
C ASN A 62 -6.52 4.74 7.80
N TYR A 63 -5.25 4.91 7.44
CA TYR A 63 -4.42 3.82 6.96
C TYR A 63 -3.00 3.87 7.53
N GLU A 64 -2.47 2.69 7.87
CA GLU A 64 -1.12 2.48 8.36
C GLU A 64 -0.40 1.48 7.46
N TYR A 65 0.65 1.94 6.80
CA TYR A 65 1.51 1.12 5.96
C TYR A 65 2.80 0.75 6.70
N HIS A 66 3.01 -0.55 6.92
CA HIS A 66 4.28 -1.10 7.40
C HIS A 66 5.14 -1.44 6.19
N ILE A 67 6.24 -0.71 6.00
CA ILE A 67 7.12 -0.92 4.84
C ILE A 67 7.77 -2.31 5.00
N PRO A 68 7.51 -3.27 4.09
CA PRO A 68 8.09 -4.60 4.16
C PRO A 68 9.61 -4.55 4.11
N LYS A 69 10.27 -5.45 4.84
CA LYS A 69 11.74 -5.53 4.87
C LYS A 69 12.32 -5.80 3.49
N GLU A 70 11.59 -6.52 2.64
CA GLU A 70 11.92 -6.83 1.26
C GLU A 70 12.08 -5.57 0.40
N ILE A 71 11.32 -4.50 0.70
CA ILE A 71 11.47 -3.20 0.05
C ILE A 71 12.65 -2.44 0.66
N LEU A 72 12.78 -2.44 1.99
CA LEU A 72 13.88 -1.75 2.69
C LEU A 72 15.28 -2.31 2.34
N LEU A 73 15.37 -3.61 2.05
CA LEU A 73 16.61 -4.29 1.73
C LEU A 73 16.98 -4.18 0.23
N ARG A 74 16.06 -3.67 -0.61
CA ARG A 74 16.29 -3.50 -2.03
C ARG A 74 17.12 -2.22 -2.23
N LYS A 75 18.44 -2.38 -2.36
CA LYS A 75 19.32 -1.29 -2.82
C LYS A 75 19.03 -1.06 -4.30
N LEU A 76 18.56 0.15 -4.63
CA LEU A 76 18.56 0.68 -5.99
C LEU A 76 20.01 0.93 -6.45
#